data_AF-A0A7I7JHL1-F1
#
_entry.id   AF-A0A7I7JHL1-F1
#
_cell.length_a   1.000
_cell.length_b   1.000
_cell.length_c   1.000
_cell.angle_alpha   90.00
_cell.angle_beta   90.00
_cell.angle_gamma   90.00
#
_symmetry.space_group_name_H-M   'P 1'
#
loop_
_entity.id
_entity.type
_entity.pdbx_description
1 polymer ?
#
loop_
_entity_poly.entity_id
_entity_poly.type
_entity_poly.pdbx_seq_one_letter_code
_entity_poly.pdbx_strand_id
1 'polypeptide(L)' 'MTRRNFANDPVNLQTTTAAANRQKASGDAATWLPPNKTYRCTYATRIIDVKTRYGLWVTQSERDALARVLANYC' A
#
# COMPACT_ATOMS: atom_id res chain seq x y z
N MET A 1 16.58 9.80 8.25
CA MET A 1 16.07 8.69 7.41
C MET A 1 16.30 9.03 5.95
N THR A 2 16.88 8.13 5.15
CA THR A 2 17.17 8.42 3.73
C THR A 2 16.13 7.79 2.81
N ARG A 3 15.90 8.39 1.64
CA ARG A 3 15.08 7.79 0.57
C ARG A 3 15.55 6.38 0.20
N ARG A 4 16.87 6.15 0.24
CA ARG A 4 17.47 4.84 -0.04
C ARG A 4 17.03 3.79 0.98
N ASN A 5 17.02 4.12 2.28
CA ASN A 5 16.61 3.16 3.30
C ASN A 5 15.11 2.83 3.21
N PHE A 6 14.27 3.83 2.90
CA PHE A 6 12.84 3.61 2.65
C PHE A 6 12.58 2.70 1.44
N ALA A 7 13.27 2.95 0.33
CA ALA A 7 13.11 2.18 -0.90
C ALA A 7 13.63 0.73 -0.80
N ASN A 8 14.48 0.43 0.18
CA ASN A 8 15.12 -0.88 0.34
C ASN A 8 14.75 -1.61 1.64
N ASP A 9 13.81 -1.10 2.44
CA ASP A 9 13.30 -1.84 3.61
C ASP A 9 12.46 -3.02 3.13
N PRO A 10 12.78 -4.27 3.54
CA PRO A 10 11.98 -5.45 3.20
C PRO A 10 10.49 -5.33 3.54
N VAL A 11 10.11 -4.54 4.54
CA VAL A 11 8.69 -4.30 4.87
C VAL A 11 7.95 -3.54 3.75
N ASN A 12 8.68 -2.75 2.96
CA ASN A 12 8.19 -1.98 1.82
C ASN A 12 8.42 -2.70 0.47
N LEU A 13 8.97 -3.92 0.48
CA LEU A 13 9.25 -4.69 -0.74
C LEU A 13 8.38 -5.94 -0.83
N GLN A 14 7.95 -6.24 -2.05
CA GLN A 14 7.14 -7.42 -2.33
C GLN A 14 7.37 -7.90 -3.76
N THR A 15 7.57 -9.21 -3.92
CA THR A 15 7.57 -9.82 -5.24
C THR A 15 6.15 -9.85 -5.81
N THR A 16 6.01 -9.35 -7.04
CA THR A 16 4.72 -9.29 -7.75
C THR A 16 4.90 -9.73 -9.20
N THR A 17 3.78 -9.99 -9.89
CA THR A 17 3.82 -10.10 -11.35
C THR A 17 4.12 -8.74 -11.99
N ALA A 18 4.75 -8.75 -13.16
CA ALA A 18 5.04 -7.52 -13.89
C ALA A 18 3.76 -6.74 -14.28
N ALA A 19 2.67 -7.45 -14.58
CA ALA A 19 1.38 -6.85 -14.91
C ALA A 19 0.79 -6.09 -13.70
N ALA A 20 0.76 -6.69 -12.51
CA ALA A 20 0.25 -6.04 -11.31
C ALA A 20 1.08 -4.80 -10.95
N ASN A 21 2.42 -4.89 -11.02
CA ASN A 21 3.29 -3.74 -10.74
C ASN A 21 3.07 -2.59 -11.73
N ARG A 22 2.91 -2.89 -13.02
CA ARG A 22 2.60 -1.87 -14.04
C ARG A 22 1.22 -1.24 -13.85
N GLN A 23 0.20 -2.03 -13.51
CA GLN A 23 -1.14 -1.51 -13.24
C GLN A 23 -1.16 -0.57 -12.03
N LYS A 24 -0.40 -0.91 -10.98
CA LYS A 24 -0.26 -0.05 -9.80
C LYS A 24 0.46 1.25 -10.13
N ALA A 25 1.60 1.18 -10.83
CA ALA A 25 2.49 2.31 -11.06
C ALA A 25 2.77 3.10 -9.76
N SER A 26 2.63 4.43 -9.78
CA SER A 26 2.73 5.31 -8.62
C SER A 26 1.40 5.53 -7.87
N GLY A 27 0.35 4.76 -8.21
CA GLY A 27 -0.97 4.87 -7.57
C GLY A 27 -0.95 4.51 -6.08
N ASP A 28 -1.77 5.23 -5.33
CA ASP A 28 -2.09 5.00 -3.92
C ASP A 28 -3.29 4.03 -3.75
N ALA A 29 -3.70 3.77 -2.51
CA ALA A 29 -4.83 2.87 -2.23
C ALA A 29 -6.19 3.39 -2.72
N ALA A 30 -6.32 4.68 -3.05
CA ALA A 30 -7.55 5.25 -3.62
C ALA A 30 -7.67 4.99 -5.11
N THR A 31 -6.53 4.94 -5.81
CA THR A 31 -6.45 4.81 -7.26
C THR A 31 -6.22 3.38 -7.74
N TRP A 32 -5.61 2.53 -6.90
CA TRP A 32 -5.39 1.13 -7.24
C TRP A 32 -5.47 0.21 -6.01
N LEU A 33 -6.12 -0.94 -6.18
CA LEU A 33 -6.12 -2.03 -5.21
C LEU A 33 -5.77 -3.34 -5.93
N PRO A 34 -5.12 -4.31 -5.24
CA PRO A 34 -4.86 -5.61 -5.80
C PRO A 34 -6.15 -6.28 -6.34
N PRO A 35 -6.11 -6.92 -7.52
CA PRO A 35 -7.26 -7.61 -8.08
C PRO A 35 -7.67 -8.81 -7.21
N ASN A 36 -6.72 -9.43 -6.51
CA ASN A 36 -7.02 -10.43 -5.50
C ASN A 36 -7.64 -9.77 -4.25
N LYS A 37 -8.96 -9.91 -4.10
CA LYS A 37 -9.73 -9.32 -2.99
C LYS A 37 -9.29 -9.83 -1.62
N THR A 38 -8.94 -11.12 -1.49
CA THR A 38 -8.52 -11.70 -0.20
C THR A 38 -7.18 -11.13 0.28
N TYR A 39 -6.38 -10.56 -0.63
CA TYR A 39 -5.10 -9.93 -0.30
C TYR A 39 -5.22 -8.46 0.13
N ARG A 40 -6.41 -7.84 -0.02
CA ARG A 40 -6.56 -6.39 0.19
C ARG A 40 -6.35 -5.96 1.63
N CYS A 41 -6.74 -6.77 2.61
CA CYS A 41 -6.46 -6.47 4.01
C CYS A 41 -4.95 -6.39 4.30
N THR A 42 -4.20 -7.40 3.86
CA THR A 42 -2.73 -7.42 4.01
C THR A 42 -2.09 -6.23 3.31
N TYR A 43 -2.56 -5.88 2.11
CA TYR A 43 -2.06 -4.74 1.36
C TYR A 43 -2.30 -3.40 2.09
N ALA A 44 -3.52 -3.16 2.57
CA ALA A 44 -3.86 -1.95 3.30
C ALA A 44 -3.09 -1.83 4.62
N THR A 45 -3.00 -2.92 5.38
CA THR A 45 -2.24 -2.97 6.64
C THR A 45 -0.76 -2.66 6.39
N ARG A 46 -0.15 -3.25 5.35
CA ARG A 46 1.24 -2.96 4.98
C ARG A 46 1.46 -1.49 4.61
N ILE A 47 0.54 -0.85 3.89
CA ILE A 47 0.64 0.59 3.58
C ILE A 47 0.66 1.40 4.87
N ILE A 48 -0.24 1.10 5.80
CA ILE A 48 -0.35 1.80 7.09
C ILE A 48 0.93 1.61 7.91
N ASP A 49 1.43 0.38 8.02
CA ASP A 49 2.65 0.06 8.75
C ASP A 49 3.87 0.81 8.18
N VAL A 50 4.06 0.73 6.86
CA VAL A 50 5.17 1.42 6.17
C VAL A 50 5.05 2.93 6.38
N LYS A 51 3.89 3.54 6.09
CA LYS A 51 3.75 5.00 6.18
C LYS A 51 3.89 5.49 7.62
N THR A 52 3.38 4.74 8.59
CA THR A 52 3.52 5.06 10.02
C THR A 52 4.98 4.98 10.46
N ARG A 53 5.67 3.88 10.16
CA ARG A 53 7.10 3.70 10.50
C ARG A 53 7.97 4.81 9.92
N TYR A 54 7.61 5.29 8.73
CA TYR A 54 8.39 6.30 8.02
C TYR A 54 7.88 7.73 8.19
N GLY A 55 6.84 7.97 9.01
CA GLY A 55 6.26 9.30 9.23
C GLY A 55 5.71 9.94 7.93
N LEU A 56 5.23 9.13 6.99
CA LEU A 56 4.70 9.57 5.71
C LEU A 56 3.21 9.90 5.82
N TRP A 57 2.81 10.95 5.12
CA TRP A 57 1.42 11.37 5.05
C TRP A 57 0.63 10.55 4.01
N VAL A 58 -0.68 10.64 4.14
CA VAL A 58 -1.69 10.05 3.25
C VAL A 58 -2.65 11.16 2.82
N THR A 59 -3.15 11.11 1.59
CA THR A 59 -4.24 11.99 1.15
C THR A 59 -5.53 11.62 1.90
N GLN A 60 -6.54 12.50 1.88
CA GLN A 60 -7.85 12.14 2.44
C GLN A 60 -8.47 10.97 1.68
N SER A 61 -8.39 10.97 0.34
CA SER A 61 -8.91 9.89 -0.50
C SER A 61 -8.24 8.55 -0.19
N GLU A 62 -6.92 8.54 0.04
CA GLU A 62 -6.19 7.33 0.41
C GLU A 62 -6.60 6.84 1.81
N ARG A 63 -6.76 7.75 2.79
CA ARG A 63 -7.28 7.40 4.13
C ARG A 63 -8.63 6.71 4.04
N ASP A 64 -9.56 7.30 3.31
CA ASP A 64 -10.91 6.77 3.20
C ASP A 64 -10.90 5.41 2.47
N ALA A 65 -10.03 5.24 1.47
CA ALA A 65 -9.86 3.97 0.77
C ALA A 65 -9.29 2.87 1.69
N LEU A 66 -8.26 3.19 2.47
CA LEU A 66 -7.68 2.26 3.45
C LEU A 66 -8.73 1.87 4.50
N ALA A 67 -9.46 2.85 5.06
CA ALA A 67 -10.52 2.59 6.03
C ALA A 67 -11.62 1.68 5.47
N ARG A 68 -12.08 1.93 4.24
CA ARG A 68 -13.04 1.03 3.55
C ARG A 68 -12.47 -0.36 3.33
N VAL A 69 -11.19 -0.49 2.98
CA VAL A 69 -10.59 -1.80 2.78
C VAL A 69 -10.54 -2.58 4.09
N LEU A 70 -10.11 -1.92 5.18
CA LEU A 70 -10.08 -2.55 6.50
C LEU A 70 -11.46 -3.02 6.95
N ALA A 71 -12.50 -2.21 6.75
CA ALA A 71 -13.86 -2.58 7.16
C ALA A 71 -14.48 -3.74 6.36
N ASN A 72 -14.08 -3.93 5.10
CA ASN A 72 -14.74 -4.87 4.19
C ASN A 72 -13.93 -6.14 3.90
N TYR A 73 -12.63 -6.18 4.22
CA TYR A 73 -11.74 -7.26 3.81
C TYR A 73 -10.88 -7.88 4.93
N CYS A 74 -10.96 -7.44 6.19
CA CYS A 74 -10.03 -7.86 7.28
C CYS A 74 -10.60 -8.83 8.35
#